data_AF-A0A1E3KMM7-F1
#
_entry.id   AF-A0A1E3KMM7-F1
#
_cell.length_a   1.000
_cell.length_b   1.000
_cell.length_c   1.000
_cell.angle_alpha   90.00
_cell.angle_beta   90.00
_cell.angle_gamma   90.00
#
_symmetry.space_group_name_H-M   'P 1'
#
loop_
_entity.id
_entity.type
_entity.pdbx_description
1 polymer ?
#
loop_
_entity_poly.entity_id
_entity_poly.type
_entity_poly.pdbx_seq_one_letter_code
_entity_poly.pdbx_strand_id
1 'polypeptide(L)' 'MNSKDKSWLTYQQVMEELHIGSVNTVYKMINDGLKVTSIGRLKRIERKELDKYLASKTI' A
#
# COMPACT_ATOMS: atom_id res chain seq x y z
N MET A 1 -13.08 -18.46 -3.73
CA MET A 1 -12.61 -17.44 -2.77
C MET A 1 -12.88 -16.07 -3.38
N ASN A 2 -13.86 -15.34 -2.84
CA ASN A 2 -14.35 -14.08 -3.43
C ASN A 2 -13.45 -12.91 -2.97
N SER A 3 -12.35 -12.67 -3.67
CA SER A 3 -11.37 -11.63 -3.34
C SER A 3 -11.70 -10.27 -3.99
N LYS A 4 -12.98 -9.92 -4.13
CA LYS A 4 -13.36 -8.81 -5.01
C LYS A 4 -13.12 -7.40 -4.46
N ASP A 5 -12.89 -7.20 -3.17
CA ASP A 5 -12.67 -5.84 -2.64
C ASP A 5 -11.76 -5.83 -1.41
N LYS A 6 -10.48 -6.20 -1.54
CA LYS A 6 -9.50 -5.76 -0.54
C LYS A 6 -9.19 -4.29 -0.78
N SER A 7 -10.13 -3.43 -0.37
CA SER A 7 -9.95 -1.97 -0.41
C SER A 7 -8.80 -1.54 0.49
N TRP A 8 -8.46 -2.33 1.51
CA TRP A 8 -7.45 -2.00 2.52
C TRP A 8 -6.36 -3.07 2.58
N LEU A 9 -5.11 -2.63 2.47
CA LEU A 9 -3.92 -3.46 2.45
C LEU A 9 -3.08 -3.23 3.71
N THR A 10 -2.54 -4.32 4.25
CA THR A 10 -1.45 -4.25 5.23
C THR A 10 -0.13 -3.95 4.52
N TYR A 11 0.90 -3.54 5.26
CA TYR A 11 2.23 -3.35 4.66
C TYR A 11 2.79 -4.64 4.06
N GLN A 12 2.53 -5.79 4.69
CA GLN A 12 2.94 -7.09 4.16
C GLN A 12 2.24 -7.40 2.83
N GLN A 13 0.94 -7.10 2.70
CA GLN A 13 0.22 -7.31 1.44
C GLN A 13 0.76 -6.41 0.33
N VAL A 14 1.11 -5.16 0.64
CA VAL A 14 1.77 -4.28 -0.32
C VAL A 14 3.14 -4.83 -0.72
N MET A 15 3.90 -5.40 0.22
CA MET A 15 5.16 -6.05 -0.09
C MET A 15 5.01 -7.25 -1.02
N GLU A 16 4.01 -8.11 -0.75
CA GLU A 16 3.70 -9.27 -1.58
C GLU A 16 3.28 -8.86 -2.99
N GLU A 17 2.40 -7.87 -3.13
CA GLU A 17 1.88 -7.39 -4.43
C GLU A 17 2.96 -6.70 -5.28
N LEU A 18 3.89 -5.98 -4.65
CA LEU A 18 4.94 -5.25 -5.37
C LEU A 18 6.26 -6.03 -5.44
N HIS A 19 6.28 -7.28 -4.99
CA HIS A 19 7.49 -8.11 -4.90
C HIS A 19 8.64 -7.41 -4.16
N ILE A 20 8.32 -6.66 -3.10
CA ILE A 20 9.26 -5.92 -2.28
C ILE A 20 9.74 -6.80 -1.11
N GLY A 21 11.05 -7.00 -0.99
CA GLY A 21 11.64 -7.82 0.07
C GLY A 21 11.79 -7.14 1.44
N SER A 22 11.46 -5.85 1.59
CA SER A 22 11.66 -5.12 2.85
C SER A 22 10.55 -4.13 3.16
N VAL A 23 10.07 -4.15 4.40
CA VAL A 23 9.09 -3.18 4.92
C VAL A 23 9.64 -1.75 4.90
N ASN A 24 10.97 -1.57 4.95
CA ASN A 24 11.61 -0.26 4.86
C ASN A 24 11.31 0.43 3.52
N THR A 25 11.14 -0.34 2.44
CA THR A 25 10.76 0.22 1.15
C THR A 25 9.32 0.75 1.19
N VAL A 26 8.39 0.04 1.86
CA VAL A 26 7.02 0.55 2.08
C VAL A 26 7.06 1.84 2.90
N TYR A 27 7.88 1.92 3.95
CA TYR A 27 8.07 3.16 4.71
C TYR A 27 8.64 4.30 3.87
N LYS A 28 9.59 4.02 2.97
CA LYS A 28 10.10 5.02 2.02
C LYS A 28 9.00 5.52 1.09
N MET A 29 8.16 4.64 0.54
CA MET A 29 7.01 5.04 -0.27
C MET A 29 6.05 5.94 0.50
N ILE A 30 5.79 5.63 1.78
CA ILE A 30 4.95 6.45 2.66
C ILE A 30 5.56 7.83 2.87
N ASN A 31 6.86 7.89 3.16
CA ASN A 31 7.58 9.15 3.31
C ASN A 31 7.62 9.96 2.01
N ASP A 32 7.58 9.28 0.86
CA ASP A 32 7.55 9.86 -0.48
C ASP A 32 6.13 10.22 -0.96
N GLY A 33 5.10 9.98 -0.13
CA GLY A 33 3.73 10.47 -0.36
C GLY A 33 2.66 9.39 -0.52
N LEU A 34 2.98 8.09 -0.37
CA LEU A 34 1.96 7.05 -0.33
C LEU A 34 1.06 7.23 0.90
N LYS A 35 -0.24 7.42 0.66
CA LYS A 35 -1.21 7.71 1.71
C LYS A 35 -1.50 6.49 2.58
N VAL A 36 -1.43 6.67 3.90
CA VAL A 36 -1.79 5.67 4.91
C VAL A 36 -3.00 6.16 5.69
N THR A 37 -3.93 5.25 5.96
CA THR A 37 -5.10 5.49 6.79
C THR A 37 -5.03 4.67 8.07
N SER A 38 -5.37 5.30 9.18
CA SER A 38 -5.55 4.61 10.45
C SER A 38 -6.99 4.12 10.56
N ILE A 39 -7.18 2.79 10.62
CA ILE A 39 -8.47 2.17 10.92
C ILE A 39 -8.39 1.65 12.35
N GLY A 40 -8.94 2.43 13.29
CA GLY A 40 -8.70 2.22 14.72
C GLY A 40 -7.22 2.38 15.06
N ARG A 41 -6.58 1.32 15.57
CA ARG A 41 -5.14 1.29 15.91
C ARG A 41 -4.25 0.78 14.78
N LEU A 42 -4.84 0.31 13.68
CA LEU A 42 -4.11 -0.37 12.61
C LEU A 42 -3.86 0.57 11.43
N LYS A 43 -2.63 0.61 10.95
CA LYS A 43 -2.27 1.32 9.71
C LYS A 43 -2.61 0.46 8.50
N ARG A 44 -3.28 1.05 7.51
CA ARG A 44 -3.69 0.41 6.25
C ARG A 44 -3.45 1.35 5.07
N ILE A 45 -3.22 0.77 3.91
CA ILE A 45 -3.10 1.49 2.64
C ILE A 45 -4.34 1.16 1.83
N GLU A 46 -5.07 2.18 1.37
CA GLU A 46 -6.20 1.94 0.49
C GLU A 46 -5.69 1.55 -0.90
N ARG A 47 -6.24 0.50 -1.52
CA ARG A 47 -5.81 0.03 -2.85
C ARG A 47 -5.79 1.15 -3.87
N LYS A 48 -6.86 1.96 -3.93
CA LYS A 48 -6.93 3.10 -4.86
C LYS A 48 -5.80 4.12 -4.66
N GLU A 49 -5.32 4.29 -3.43
CA GLU A 49 -4.25 5.24 -3.12
C GLU A 49 -2.88 4.64 -3.47
N LEU A 50 -2.71 3.32 -3.31
CA LEU A 50 -1.56 2.61 -3.85
C LEU A 50 -1.49 2.70 -5.37
N ASP A 51 -2.60 2.44 -6.07
CA ASP A 51 -2.68 2.49 -7.54
C ASP A 51 -2.36 3.90 -8.05
N LYS A 52 -2.93 4.94 -7.43
CA LYS A 52 -2.62 6.35 -7.76
C LYS A 52 -1.14 6.68 -7.55
N TYR A 53 -0.55 6.21 -6.46
CA TYR A 53 0.87 6.43 -6.17
C TYR A 53 1.75 5.74 -7.22
N LEU A 54 1.46 4.49 -7.57
CA LEU A 54 2.25 3.77 -8.58
C LEU A 54 2.12 4.42 -9.96
N ALA A 55 0.90 4.84 -10.33
CA ALA A 55 0.64 5.57 -11.55
C ALA A 55 1.37 6.93 -11.61
N SER A 56 1.58 7.61 -10.48
CA SER A 56 2.33 8.87 -10.44
C SER A 56 3.86 8.69 -10.53
N LYS A 57 4.37 7.47 -10.32
CA LYS A 57 5.79 7.12 -10.43
C LYS A 57 6.15 6.46 -11.76
N THR A 58 5.16 5.99 -12.51
CA THR A 58 5.35 5.38 -13.83
C THR A 58 5.14 6.44 -14.89
N ILE A 59 6.23 6.86 -15.53
CA ILE A 59 6.24 7.76 -16.70
C ILE A 59 6.18 6.90 -17.96
#